data_AF-A0A197JT80-F1
#
_entry.id   AF-A0A197JT80-F1
#
_cell.length_a   1.000
_cell.length_b   1.000
_cell.length_c   1.000
_cell.angle_alpha   90.00
_cell.angle_beta   90.00
_cell.angle_gamma   90.00
#
_symmetry.space_group_name_H-M   'P 1'
#
loop_
_entity.id
_entity.type
_entity.pdbx_description
1 polymer ?
#
loop_
_entity_poly.entity_id
_entity_poly.type
_entity_poly.pdbx_seq_one_letter_code
_entity_poly.pdbx_strand_id
1 'polypeptide(L)'
;MPSKNTKAPATVASKQGPADENVFLFIPNLIGYSRIILAAGALYFMPEHPKTCMVMYSVSCLLDAVDGQAARYYDQCSKFGAVLDMVTDRCTTACLLCYLAIAYPSYALVFQFLIALDVSSHYMHMYSSLTSGATSHKKISESSNFILRAYYSNNNVLFAFCFANELFFVILYLLSFNFQSSTFGKVVLYSLAAVTGPVCAGKQIINCIQFANASKSLAEIDLEERKAAKKN
;
A
#
# COMPACT_ATOMS: atom_id res chain seq x y z
N MET A 1 -36.74 -63.71 3.08
CA MET A 1 -36.21 -62.66 2.20
C MET A 1 -37.10 -61.42 2.31
N PRO A 2 -36.74 -60.39 3.08
CA PRO A 2 -37.59 -59.22 3.29
C PRO A 2 -37.38 -58.14 2.22
N SER A 3 -38.52 -57.63 1.73
CA SER A 3 -38.68 -56.58 0.73
C SER A 3 -38.15 -55.21 1.22
N LYS A 4 -37.44 -54.50 0.35
CA LYS A 4 -36.79 -53.20 0.60
C LYS A 4 -37.84 -52.09 0.72
N ASN A 5 -37.71 -51.32 1.79
CA ASN A 5 -38.53 -50.16 2.12
C ASN A 5 -37.96 -48.92 1.39
N THR A 6 -38.58 -48.48 0.29
CA THR A 6 -38.19 -47.28 -0.47
C THR A 6 -38.81 -46.03 0.18
N LYS A 7 -38.03 -45.32 1.01
CA LYS A 7 -38.37 -43.95 1.42
C LYS A 7 -37.96 -42.99 0.29
N ALA A 8 -38.91 -42.23 -0.22
CA ALA A 8 -38.67 -41.11 -1.12
C ALA A 8 -37.76 -40.07 -0.44
N PRO A 9 -36.85 -39.40 -1.17
CA PRO A 9 -36.00 -38.38 -0.59
C PRO A 9 -36.85 -37.16 -0.25
N ALA A 10 -36.82 -36.76 1.02
CA ALA A 10 -37.37 -35.50 1.49
C ALA A 10 -36.69 -34.36 0.71
N THR A 11 -37.50 -33.53 0.05
CA THR A 11 -37.09 -32.26 -0.52
C THR A 11 -36.49 -31.40 0.59
N VAL A 12 -35.16 -31.30 0.60
CA VAL A 12 -34.42 -30.37 1.44
C VAL A 12 -34.81 -28.98 0.95
N ALA A 13 -35.70 -28.32 1.70
CA ALA A 13 -35.97 -26.90 1.53
C ALA A 13 -34.63 -26.17 1.62
N SER A 14 -34.23 -25.51 0.52
CA SER A 14 -33.07 -24.64 0.49
C SER A 14 -33.30 -23.53 1.52
N LYS A 15 -32.63 -23.60 2.67
CA LYS A 15 -32.43 -22.43 3.52
C LYS A 15 -31.75 -21.39 2.64
N GLN A 16 -32.44 -20.28 2.36
CA GLN A 16 -31.80 -19.09 1.80
C GLN A 16 -30.65 -18.74 2.75
N GLY A 17 -29.41 -18.86 2.26
CA GLY A 17 -28.24 -18.40 2.98
C GLY A 17 -28.32 -16.88 3.22
N PRO A 18 -27.53 -16.32 4.15
CA PRO A 18 -27.35 -14.88 4.19
C PRO A 18 -26.97 -14.42 2.77
N ALA A 19 -27.53 -13.31 2.29
CA ALA A 19 -27.22 -12.79 0.96
C ALA A 19 -25.70 -12.80 0.78
N ASP A 20 -25.21 -13.51 -0.26
CA ASP A 20 -23.77 -13.71 -0.48
C ASP A 20 -23.06 -12.34 -0.45
N GLU A 21 -22.27 -12.09 0.59
CA GLU A 21 -21.61 -10.81 0.77
C GLU A 21 -20.60 -10.59 -0.35
N ASN A 22 -20.81 -9.53 -1.14
CA ASN A 22 -19.92 -9.20 -2.23
C ASN A 22 -18.78 -8.30 -1.72
N VAL A 23 -17.62 -8.89 -1.47
CA VAL A 23 -16.41 -8.20 -1.01
C VAL A 23 -16.02 -7.03 -1.93
N PHE A 24 -16.26 -7.12 -3.24
CA PHE A 24 -15.97 -6.02 -4.17
C PHE A 24 -16.80 -4.77 -3.92
N LEU A 25 -17.96 -4.91 -3.27
CA LEU A 25 -18.89 -3.81 -2.97
C LEU A 25 -18.81 -3.31 -1.53
N PHE A 26 -17.81 -3.77 -0.76
CA PHE A 26 -17.56 -3.24 0.57
C PHE A 26 -17.25 -1.75 0.49
N ILE A 27 -17.77 -0.98 1.46
CA ILE A 27 -17.61 0.47 1.57
C ILE A 27 -16.14 0.90 1.44
N PRO A 28 -15.16 0.29 2.15
CA PRO A 28 -13.74 0.63 1.95
C PRO A 28 -13.25 0.40 0.52
N ASN A 29 -13.72 -0.63 -0.18
CA ASN A 29 -13.30 -0.93 -1.54
C ASN A 29 -13.89 0.06 -2.56
N LEU A 30 -15.12 0.52 -2.34
CA LEU A 30 -15.73 1.59 -3.14
C LEU A 30 -14.95 2.91 -2.98
N ILE A 31 -14.49 3.22 -1.77
CA ILE A 31 -13.59 4.36 -1.53
C ILE A 31 -12.26 4.13 -2.25
N GLY A 32 -11.68 2.92 -2.18
CA GLY A 32 -10.49 2.54 -2.93
C GLY A 32 -10.64 2.75 -4.45
N TYR A 33 -11.76 2.37 -5.05
CA TYR A 33 -12.02 2.64 -6.47
C TYR A 33 -12.11 4.14 -6.78
N SER A 34 -12.71 4.92 -5.89
CA SER A 34 -12.74 6.38 -6.03
C SER A 34 -11.34 6.99 -5.98
N ARG A 35 -10.44 6.47 -5.14
CA ARG A 35 -9.02 6.85 -5.09
C ARG A 35 -8.32 6.57 -6.42
N ILE A 36 -8.54 5.38 -7.00
CA ILE A 36 -7.97 5.04 -8.31
C ILE A 36 -8.40 6.04 -9.39
N ILE A 37 -9.68 6.42 -9.42
CA ILE A 37 -10.20 7.40 -10.38
C ILE A 37 -9.58 8.78 -10.16
N LEU A 38 -9.49 9.23 -8.90
CA LEU A 38 -8.87 10.51 -8.56
C LEU A 38 -7.38 10.54 -8.90
N ALA A 39 -6.65 9.46 -8.60
CA ALA A 39 -5.25 9.31 -8.95
C ALA A 39 -5.06 9.32 -10.47
N ALA A 40 -5.86 8.57 -11.24
CA ALA A 40 -5.82 8.59 -12.70
C ALA A 40 -6.09 9.99 -13.27
N GLY A 41 -7.07 10.71 -12.72
CA GLY A 41 -7.32 12.10 -13.06
C GLY A 41 -6.15 13.02 -12.72
N ALA A 42 -5.51 12.85 -11.56
CA ALA A 42 -4.31 13.59 -11.19
C ALA A 42 -3.17 13.35 -12.20
N LEU A 43 -2.93 12.10 -12.59
CA LEU A 43 -1.92 11.75 -13.60
C LEU A 43 -2.21 12.37 -14.96
N TYR A 44 -3.47 12.41 -15.38
CA TYR A 44 -3.87 13.06 -16.63
C TYR A 44 -3.55 14.56 -16.63
N PHE A 45 -3.87 15.25 -15.53
CA PHE A 45 -3.60 16.70 -15.39
C PHE A 45 -2.16 17.03 -15.00
N MET A 46 -1.34 16.03 -14.69
CA MET A 46 0.01 16.20 -14.15
C MET A 46 0.93 17.05 -15.03
N PRO A 47 0.97 16.93 -16.38
CA PRO A 47 1.87 17.72 -17.20
C PRO A 47 1.41 19.17 -17.44
N GLU A 48 0.11 19.44 -17.42
CA GLU A 48 -0.46 20.70 -17.93
C GLU A 48 -1.11 21.57 -16.85
N HIS A 49 -1.69 20.96 -15.81
CA HIS A 49 -2.53 21.64 -14.83
C HIS A 49 -2.12 21.26 -13.39
N PRO A 50 -0.99 21.78 -12.89
CA PRO A 50 -0.43 21.36 -11.60
C PRO A 50 -1.34 21.63 -10.41
N LYS A 51 -2.16 22.70 -10.43
CA LYS A 51 -3.12 22.95 -9.35
C LYS A 51 -4.19 21.87 -9.27
N THR A 52 -4.76 21.49 -10.41
CA THR A 52 -5.82 20.46 -10.48
C THR A 52 -5.25 19.10 -10.10
N CYS A 53 -4.08 18.76 -10.65
CA CYS A 53 -3.34 17.54 -10.29
C CYS A 53 -3.15 17.46 -8.77
N MET A 54 -2.63 18.53 -8.15
CA MET A 54 -2.39 18.57 -6.70
C MET A 54 -3.63 18.35 -5.86
N VAL A 55 -4.76 18.97 -6.23
CA VAL A 55 -6.02 18.80 -5.50
C VAL A 55 -6.50 17.36 -5.61
N MET A 56 -6.58 16.81 -6.83
CA MET A 56 -7.03 15.43 -7.04
C MET A 56 -6.11 14.42 -6.35
N TYR A 57 -4.80 14.61 -6.45
CA TYR A 57 -3.80 13.79 -5.79
C TYR A 57 -3.95 13.84 -4.27
N SER A 58 -4.04 15.03 -3.69
CA SER A 58 -4.17 15.20 -2.24
C SER A 58 -5.46 14.61 -1.70
N VAL A 59 -6.58 14.78 -2.41
CA VAL A 59 -7.86 14.16 -2.03
C VAL A 59 -7.75 12.64 -2.09
N SER A 60 -7.12 12.07 -3.13
CA SER A 60 -6.88 10.63 -3.24
C SER A 60 -6.07 10.10 -2.04
N CYS A 61 -4.99 10.78 -1.66
CA CYS A 61 -4.16 10.40 -0.51
C CYS A 61 -4.89 10.54 0.83
N LEU A 62 -5.79 11.52 0.98
CA LEU A 62 -6.56 11.65 2.22
C LEU A 62 -7.63 10.56 2.36
N LEU A 63 -8.22 10.11 1.24
CA LEU A 63 -9.21 9.04 1.24
C LEU A 63 -8.64 7.67 1.65
N ASP A 64 -7.32 7.47 1.55
CA ASP A 64 -6.60 6.30 2.07
C ASP A 64 -6.87 6.08 3.57
N ALA A 65 -6.69 7.14 4.37
CA ALA A 65 -6.97 7.05 5.79
C ALA A 65 -8.46 6.76 6.08
N VAL A 66 -9.35 7.23 5.19
CA VAL A 66 -10.80 7.09 5.33
C VAL A 66 -11.25 5.65 5.02
N ASP A 67 -10.70 5.00 3.98
CA ASP A 67 -11.09 3.61 3.69
C ASP A 67 -10.62 2.65 4.79
N GLY A 68 -9.44 2.83 5.36
CA GLY A 68 -8.96 2.01 6.47
C GLY A 68 -9.82 2.21 7.72
N GLN A 69 -10.26 3.45 7.98
CA GLN A 69 -11.21 3.74 9.06
C GLN A 69 -12.59 3.11 8.78
N ALA A 70 -13.10 3.20 7.56
CA ALA A 70 -14.36 2.60 7.17
C ALA A 70 -14.31 1.07 7.28
N ALA A 71 -13.21 0.43 6.86
CA ALA A 71 -13.02 -1.02 6.99
C ALA A 71 -13.12 -1.49 8.45
N ARG A 72 -12.54 -0.73 9.39
CA ARG A 72 -12.61 -1.04 10.83
C ARG A 72 -13.97 -0.71 11.44
N TYR A 73 -14.60 0.38 11.02
CA TYR A 73 -15.89 0.82 11.56
C TYR A 73 -17.04 -0.09 11.13
N TYR A 74 -17.05 -0.52 9.87
CA TYR A 74 -18.10 -1.39 9.31
C TYR A 74 -17.78 -2.88 9.42
N ASP A 75 -16.66 -3.26 10.07
CA ASP A 75 -16.16 -4.64 10.14
C ASP A 75 -16.01 -5.30 8.76
N GLN A 76 -15.57 -4.52 7.77
CA GLN A 76 -15.40 -4.91 6.36
C GLN A 76 -13.93 -5.07 5.97
N CYS A 77 -13.07 -5.41 6.93
CA CYS A 77 -11.65 -5.69 6.66
C CYS A 77 -11.52 -6.93 5.77
N SER A 78 -10.84 -6.82 4.63
CA SER A 78 -10.66 -7.92 3.68
C SER A 78 -9.25 -7.98 3.11
N LYS A 79 -8.78 -9.18 2.74
CA LYS A 79 -7.50 -9.37 2.05
C LYS A 79 -7.47 -8.63 0.71
N PHE A 80 -8.59 -8.66 -0.01
CA PHE A 80 -8.74 -7.94 -1.27
C PHE A 80 -8.57 -6.43 -1.06
N GLY A 81 -9.28 -5.84 -0.09
CA GLY A 81 -9.16 -4.42 0.20
C GLY A 81 -7.76 -4.00 0.62
N ALA A 82 -7.09 -4.78 1.47
CA ALA A 82 -5.71 -4.50 1.88
C ALA A 82 -4.72 -4.54 0.70
N VAL A 83 -4.89 -5.47 -0.25
CA VAL A 83 -4.05 -5.52 -1.47
C VAL A 83 -4.40 -4.39 -2.43
N LEU A 84 -5.68 -4.09 -2.62
CA LEU A 84 -6.16 -3.00 -3.47
C LEU A 84 -5.61 -1.64 -3.02
N ASP A 85 -5.70 -1.38 -1.73
CA ASP A 85 -5.17 -0.19 -1.07
C ASP A 85 -3.65 -0.05 -1.34
N MET A 86 -2.87 -1.06 -0.94
CA MET A 86 -1.43 -1.08 -1.13
C MET A 86 -1.04 -0.88 -2.60
N VAL A 87 -1.68 -1.57 -3.55
CA VAL A 87 -1.36 -1.43 -4.98
C VAL A 87 -1.67 -0.02 -5.47
N THR A 88 -2.81 0.55 -5.07
CA THR A 88 -3.23 1.90 -5.48
C THR A 88 -2.21 2.95 -5.03
N ASP A 89 -1.77 2.88 -3.79
CA ASP A 89 -0.74 3.74 -3.23
C ASP A 89 0.58 3.67 -4.02
N ARG A 90 1.10 2.44 -4.19
CA ARG A 90 2.39 2.22 -4.85
C ARG A 90 2.36 2.65 -6.31
N CYS A 91 1.26 2.38 -7.02
CA CYS A 91 1.09 2.86 -8.39
C CYS A 91 1.04 4.39 -8.47
N THR A 92 0.32 5.04 -7.55
CA THR A 92 0.17 6.50 -7.54
C THR A 92 1.50 7.21 -7.29
N THR A 93 2.28 6.78 -6.29
CA THR A 93 3.63 7.30 -6.04
C THR A 93 4.57 6.97 -7.21
N ALA A 94 4.54 5.76 -7.76
CA ALA A 94 5.41 5.39 -8.88
C ALA A 94 5.17 6.26 -10.13
N CYS A 95 3.91 6.55 -10.46
CA CYS A 95 3.59 7.44 -11.58
C CYS A 95 4.08 8.88 -11.34
N LEU A 96 3.99 9.39 -10.11
CA LEU A 96 4.57 10.68 -9.74
C LEU A 96 6.10 10.67 -9.92
N LEU A 97 6.78 9.62 -9.46
CA LEU A 97 8.24 9.46 -9.62
C LEU A 97 8.65 9.34 -11.10
N CYS A 98 7.86 8.67 -11.94
CA CYS A 98 8.08 8.63 -13.39
C CYS A 98 8.04 10.04 -14.00
N TYR A 99 7.07 10.87 -13.59
CA TYR A 99 7.02 12.26 -14.04
C TYR A 99 8.24 13.05 -13.55
N LEU A 100 8.63 12.90 -12.28
CA LEU A 100 9.82 13.55 -11.73
C LEU A 100 11.11 13.14 -12.46
N ALA A 101 11.22 11.90 -12.94
CA ALA A 101 12.34 11.46 -13.75
C ALA A 101 12.43 12.19 -15.10
N ILE A 102 11.29 12.56 -15.69
CA ILE A 102 11.23 13.38 -16.91
C ILE A 102 11.56 14.84 -16.59
N ALA A 103 11.00 15.37 -15.50
CA ALA A 103 11.18 16.76 -15.09
C ALA A 103 12.61 17.07 -14.60
N TYR A 104 13.29 16.08 -14.02
CA TYR A 104 14.65 16.18 -13.50
C TYR A 104 15.56 15.08 -14.08
N PRO A 105 15.94 15.16 -15.37
CA PRO A 105 16.68 14.09 -16.05
C PRO A 105 17.99 13.69 -15.37
N SER A 106 18.69 14.64 -14.74
CA SER A 106 19.94 14.39 -14.01
C SER A 106 19.78 13.45 -12.81
N TYR A 107 18.56 13.31 -12.27
CA TYR A 107 18.22 12.45 -11.15
C TYR A 107 17.34 11.26 -11.55
N ALA A 108 17.11 11.04 -12.85
CA ALA A 108 16.22 9.98 -13.35
C ALA A 108 16.58 8.59 -12.81
N LEU A 109 17.88 8.27 -12.72
CA LEU A 109 18.35 7.00 -12.15
C LEU A 109 17.95 6.84 -10.68
N VAL A 110 17.97 7.91 -9.90
CA VAL A 110 17.54 7.89 -8.49
C VAL A 110 16.05 7.57 -8.43
N PHE A 111 15.20 8.25 -9.20
CA PHE A 111 13.76 7.97 -9.21
C PHE A 111 13.43 6.56 -9.67
N GLN A 112 14.11 6.04 -10.70
CA GLN A 112 13.97 4.65 -11.14
C GLN A 112 14.32 3.66 -10.03
N PHE A 113 15.42 3.89 -9.32
CA PHE A 113 15.81 3.06 -8.18
C PHE A 113 14.77 3.12 -7.05
N LEU A 114 14.23 4.32 -6.75
CA LEU A 114 13.20 4.48 -5.72
C LEU A 114 11.91 3.71 -6.08
N ILE A 115 11.47 3.76 -7.33
CA ILE A 115 10.33 2.97 -7.82
C ILE A 115 10.61 1.47 -7.62
N ALA A 116 11.78 0.99 -8.06
CA ALA A 116 12.14 -0.41 -7.96
C ALA A 116 12.20 -0.88 -6.50
N LEU A 117 12.80 -0.07 -5.61
CA LEU A 117 12.89 -0.36 -4.18
C LEU A 117 11.52 -0.40 -3.51
N ASP A 118 10.67 0.59 -3.78
CA ASP A 118 9.35 0.71 -3.15
C ASP A 118 8.42 -0.44 -3.55
N VAL A 119 8.35 -0.76 -4.84
CA VAL A 119 7.54 -1.88 -5.36
C VAL A 119 8.07 -3.22 -4.84
N SER A 120 9.38 -3.48 -4.92
CA SER A 120 9.95 -4.76 -4.49
C SER A 120 9.83 -4.98 -2.98
N SER A 121 10.09 -3.96 -2.16
CA SER A 121 9.98 -4.04 -0.70
C SER A 121 8.56 -4.32 -0.22
N HIS A 122 7.56 -3.66 -0.78
CA HIS A 122 6.16 -3.88 -0.43
C HIS A 122 5.64 -5.20 -0.98
N TYR A 123 5.99 -5.57 -2.22
CA TYR A 123 5.59 -6.85 -2.79
C TYR A 123 6.10 -8.02 -1.96
N MET A 124 7.40 -8.02 -1.62
CA MET A 124 7.99 -9.08 -0.80
C MET A 124 7.38 -9.13 0.60
N HIS A 125 7.17 -7.97 1.23
CA HIS A 125 6.56 -7.88 2.56
C HIS A 125 5.11 -8.36 2.60
N MET A 126 4.31 -7.98 1.60
CA MET A 126 2.93 -8.41 1.45
C MET A 126 2.85 -9.92 1.22
N TYR A 127 3.65 -10.46 0.29
CA TYR A 127 3.68 -11.89 0.01
C TYR A 127 4.09 -12.71 1.23
N SER A 128 5.15 -12.28 1.93
CA SER A 128 5.58 -12.90 3.18
C SER A 128 4.44 -12.89 4.21
N SER A 129 3.79 -11.74 4.43
CA SER A 129 2.73 -11.60 5.44
C SER A 129 1.50 -12.46 5.13
N LEU A 130 1.08 -12.54 3.87
CA LEU A 130 -0.06 -13.37 3.46
C LEU A 130 0.23 -14.87 3.58
N THR A 131 1.43 -15.30 3.21
CA THR A 131 1.87 -16.70 3.28
C THR A 131 2.02 -17.16 4.74
N SER A 132 2.60 -16.29 5.56
CA SER A 132 2.72 -16.44 7.00
C SER A 132 1.37 -16.55 7.73
N GLY A 133 0.37 -15.76 7.34
CA GLY A 133 -0.97 -15.85 7.93
C GLY A 133 -1.72 -17.14 7.59
N ALA A 134 -1.43 -17.74 6.43
CA ALA A 134 -2.03 -19.01 5.99
C ALA A 134 -1.49 -20.21 6.79
N THR A 135 -0.23 -20.17 7.23
CA THR A 135 0.42 -21.17 8.09
C THR A 135 0.20 -20.85 9.57
N SER A 136 -1.06 -20.81 9.99
CA SER A 136 -1.47 -20.51 11.37
C SER A 136 -1.00 -21.55 12.38
N HIS A 137 0.27 -21.52 12.81
CA HIS A 137 0.75 -22.09 14.07
C HIS A 137 2.05 -21.50 14.64
N LYS A 138 2.68 -20.50 14.01
CA LYS A 138 3.81 -19.77 14.64
C LYS A 138 3.67 -18.27 14.47
N LYS A 139 3.68 -17.57 15.61
CA LYS A 139 3.89 -16.13 15.70
C LYS A 139 5.10 -15.74 14.86
N ILE A 140 4.87 -15.00 13.78
CA ILE A 140 5.91 -14.45 12.95
C ILE A 140 6.67 -13.34 13.71
N SER A 141 7.97 -13.54 13.82
CA SER A 141 9.04 -12.56 14.04
C SER A 141 9.21 -11.92 15.44
N GLU A 142 9.80 -12.68 16.37
CA GLU A 142 10.74 -12.08 17.34
C GLU A 142 12.05 -11.60 16.66
N SER A 143 12.22 -11.84 15.36
CA SER A 143 13.38 -11.46 14.55
C SER A 143 13.22 -10.14 13.78
N SER A 144 12.16 -9.35 14.03
CA SER A 144 12.02 -8.04 13.39
C SER A 144 13.04 -7.04 13.95
N ASN A 145 13.80 -6.42 13.06
CA ASN A 145 14.77 -5.38 13.44
C ASN A 145 14.08 -4.28 14.26
N PHE A 146 14.72 -3.82 15.33
CA PHE A 146 14.19 -2.80 16.25
C PHE A 146 13.63 -1.56 15.53
N ILE A 147 14.30 -1.13 14.46
CA ILE A 147 13.90 0.01 13.62
C ILE A 147 12.53 -0.23 12.97
N LEU A 148 12.31 -1.42 12.40
CA LEU A 148 11.06 -1.77 11.74
C LEU A 148 9.92 -1.87 12.77
N ARG A 149 10.22 -2.41 13.96
CA ARG A 149 9.26 -2.47 15.06
C ARG A 149 8.89 -1.07 15.55
N ALA A 150 9.86 -0.17 15.74
CA ALA A 150 9.60 1.20 16.14
C ALA A 150 8.74 1.95 15.10
N TYR A 151 8.99 1.69 13.81
CA TYR A 151 8.25 2.26 12.70
C TYR A 151 6.77 1.83 12.67
N TYR A 152 6.48 0.52 12.82
CA TYR A 152 5.12 -0.01 12.79
C TYR A 152 4.40 0.02 14.15
N SER A 153 5.12 0.18 15.27
CA SER A 153 4.52 0.19 16.60
C SER A 153 3.67 1.43 16.88
N ASN A 154 3.88 2.52 16.14
CA ASN A 154 3.15 3.77 16.36
C ASN A 154 2.57 4.28 15.04
N ASN A 155 1.25 4.22 14.92
CA ASN A 155 0.52 4.69 13.74
C ASN A 155 0.83 6.15 13.39
N ASN A 156 1.13 7.00 14.37
CA ASN A 156 1.51 8.39 14.13
C ASN A 156 2.88 8.50 13.46
N VAL A 157 3.83 7.62 13.83
CA VAL A 157 5.17 7.58 13.20
C VAL A 157 5.05 7.05 11.78
N LEU A 158 4.32 5.96 11.59
CA LEU A 158 4.02 5.39 10.28
C LEU A 158 3.42 6.46 9.35
N PHE A 159 2.33 7.11 9.79
CA PHE A 159 1.66 8.15 9.03
C PHE A 159 2.58 9.35 8.76
N ALA A 160 3.32 9.84 9.75
CA ALA A 160 4.21 10.98 9.58
C ALA A 160 5.31 10.71 8.54
N PHE A 161 5.91 9.52 8.54
CA PHE A 161 6.92 9.15 7.56
C PHE A 161 6.34 8.99 6.15
N CYS A 162 5.18 8.32 6.02
CA CYS A 162 4.50 8.19 4.72
C CYS A 162 4.08 9.56 4.18
N PHE A 163 3.45 10.39 5.02
CA PHE A 163 3.03 11.74 4.66
C PHE A 163 4.22 12.62 4.27
N ALA A 164 5.31 12.63 5.06
CA ALA A 164 6.49 13.44 4.75
C ALA A 164 7.20 12.97 3.47
N ASN A 165 7.24 11.65 3.24
CA ASN A 165 7.78 11.08 2.01
C ASN A 165 6.98 11.53 0.78
N GLU A 166 5.65 11.41 0.85
CA GLU A 166 4.79 11.82 -0.27
C GLU A 166 4.82 13.33 -0.48
N LEU A 167 4.79 14.10 0.61
CA LEU A 167 4.90 15.55 0.58
C LEU A 167 6.21 16.00 -0.07
N PHE A 168 7.33 15.30 0.17
CA PHE A 168 8.61 15.62 -0.47
C PHE A 168 8.52 15.51 -2.00
N PHE A 169 7.97 14.41 -2.52
CA PHE A 169 7.83 14.23 -3.97
C PHE A 169 6.84 15.21 -4.59
N VAL A 170 5.76 15.50 -3.89
CA VAL A 170 4.80 16.53 -4.25
C VAL A 170 5.45 17.93 -4.31
N ILE A 171 6.33 18.27 -3.37
CA ILE A 171 7.07 19.54 -3.39
C ILE A 171 8.03 19.59 -4.58
N LEU A 172 8.76 18.50 -4.87
CA LEU A 172 9.61 18.42 -6.05
C LEU A 172 8.79 18.60 -7.33
N TYR A 173 7.60 18.00 -7.39
CA TYR A 173 6.68 18.19 -8.51
C TYR A 173 6.29 19.67 -8.65
N LEU A 174 5.88 20.32 -7.56
CA LEU A 174 5.56 21.75 -7.58
C LEU A 174 6.75 22.64 -7.99
N LEU A 175 7.97 22.30 -7.58
CA LEU A 175 9.19 23.02 -7.95
C LEU A 175 9.58 22.81 -9.42
N SER A 176 9.13 21.71 -10.05
CA SER A 176 9.39 21.46 -11.48
C SER A 176 8.60 22.40 -12.39
N PHE A 177 7.41 22.82 -11.94
CA PHE A 177 6.68 23.91 -12.55
C PHE A 177 7.25 25.20 -11.97
N ASN A 178 7.60 26.18 -12.80
CA ASN A 178 7.96 27.54 -12.34
C ASN A 178 6.73 28.31 -11.78
N PHE A 179 5.86 27.62 -11.05
CA PHE A 179 4.55 28.03 -10.57
C PHE A 179 4.61 29.17 -9.55
N GLN A 180 5.80 29.46 -9.00
CA GLN A 180 5.99 30.62 -8.14
C GLN A 180 6.22 31.91 -8.90
N SER A 181 5.19 32.75 -8.91
CA SER A 181 5.31 34.17 -9.23
C SER A 181 5.97 35.00 -8.11
N SER A 182 6.13 34.45 -6.88
CA SER A 182 6.65 35.17 -5.71
C SER A 182 7.85 34.47 -5.08
N THR A 183 8.89 35.24 -4.74
CA THR A 183 10.10 34.77 -4.02
C THR A 183 9.77 34.09 -2.71
N PHE A 184 8.76 34.60 -1.97
CA PHE A 184 8.34 34.02 -0.69
C PHE A 184 7.88 32.57 -0.87
N GLY A 185 7.09 32.29 -1.92
CA GLY A 185 6.63 30.94 -2.19
C GLY A 185 7.79 29.97 -2.45
N LYS A 186 8.86 30.42 -3.13
CA LYS A 186 10.00 29.55 -3.46
C LYS A 186 10.75 29.18 -2.20
N VAL A 187 11.00 30.17 -1.33
CA VAL A 187 11.64 29.95 -0.03
C VAL A 187 10.85 28.93 0.79
N VAL A 188 9.52 29.08 0.87
CA VAL A 188 8.67 28.13 1.60
C VAL A 188 8.80 26.70 1.05
N LEU A 189 8.72 26.50 -0.27
CA LEU A 189 8.84 25.15 -0.84
C LEU A 189 10.23 24.55 -0.64
N TYR A 190 11.30 25.32 -0.82
CA TYR A 190 12.66 24.83 -0.56
C TYR A 190 12.88 24.50 0.91
N SER A 191 12.35 25.30 1.84
CA SER A 191 12.41 25.00 3.27
C SER A 191 11.64 23.71 3.61
N LEU A 192 10.44 23.52 3.05
CA LEU A 192 9.67 22.30 3.26
C LEU A 192 10.36 21.07 2.65
N ALA A 193 10.95 21.20 1.46
CA ALA A 193 11.75 20.14 0.86
C ALA A 193 12.97 19.78 1.72
N ALA A 194 13.64 20.77 2.30
CA ALA A 194 14.80 20.55 3.18
C ALA A 194 14.42 19.83 4.49
N VAL A 195 13.20 20.04 5.00
CA VAL A 195 12.69 19.35 6.19
C VAL A 195 12.20 17.94 5.86
N THR A 196 11.50 17.76 4.75
CA THR A 196 10.89 16.48 4.36
C THR A 196 11.88 15.52 3.69
N GLY A 197 12.92 16.04 3.03
CA GLY A 197 13.96 15.26 2.35
C GLY A 197 14.69 14.26 3.26
N PRO A 198 15.17 14.65 4.45
CA PRO A 198 15.76 13.71 5.42
C PRO A 198 14.80 12.60 5.85
N VAL A 199 13.51 12.92 6.02
CA VAL A 199 12.48 11.93 6.38
C VAL A 199 12.24 10.96 5.23
N CYS A 200 12.18 11.46 3.99
CA CYS A 200 12.12 10.64 2.78
C CYS A 200 13.32 9.69 2.70
N ALA A 201 14.55 10.18 2.89
CA ALA A 201 15.75 9.34 2.92
C ALA A 201 15.68 8.26 4.01
N GLY A 202 15.22 8.62 5.22
CA GLY A 202 14.96 7.67 6.31
C GLY A 202 13.93 6.60 5.92
N LYS A 203 12.84 6.99 5.22
CA LYS A 203 11.84 6.06 4.70
C LYS A 203 12.43 5.09 3.67
N GLN A 204 13.35 5.52 2.82
CA GLN A 204 14.03 4.62 1.87
C GLN A 204 14.92 3.60 2.58
N ILE A 205 15.60 3.99 3.66
CA ILE A 205 16.35 3.05 4.51
C ILE A 205 15.41 2.01 5.12
N ILE A 206 14.24 2.44 5.61
CA ILE A 206 13.22 1.54 6.15
C ILE A 206 12.72 0.58 5.07
N ASN A 207 12.49 1.04 3.84
CA ASN A 207 12.09 0.19 2.72
C ASN A 207 13.16 -0.90 2.41
N CYS A 208 14.46 -0.56 2.46
CA CYS A 208 15.54 -1.55 2.34
C CYS A 208 15.50 -2.60 3.47
N ILE A 209 15.34 -2.13 4.72
CA ILE A 209 15.26 -3.03 5.89
C ILE A 209 14.03 -3.94 5.79
N GLN A 210 12.90 -3.40 5.37
CA GLN A 210 11.65 -4.12 5.16
C GLN A 210 11.82 -5.22 4.10
N PHE A 211 12.47 -4.90 2.97
CA PHE A 211 12.77 -5.88 1.92
C PHE A 211 13.66 -7.03 2.44
N ALA A 212 14.74 -6.71 3.15
CA ALA A 212 15.65 -7.71 3.70
C ALA A 212 14.96 -8.63 4.72
N ASN A 213 14.15 -8.05 5.62
CA ASN A 213 13.41 -8.81 6.63
C ASN A 213 12.33 -9.70 6.01
N ALA A 214 11.58 -9.19 5.02
CA ALA A 214 10.59 -9.99 4.31
C ALA A 214 11.23 -11.16 3.56
N SER A 215 12.38 -10.92 2.91
CA SER A 215 13.14 -11.97 2.21
C SER A 215 13.61 -13.06 3.17
N LYS A 216 14.12 -12.67 4.34
CA LYS A 216 14.54 -13.61 5.38
C LYS A 216 13.36 -14.42 5.92
N SER A 217 12.24 -13.76 6.21
CA SER A 217 11.03 -14.42 6.70
C SER A 217 10.50 -15.44 5.69
N LEU A 218 10.53 -15.12 4.39
CA LEU A 218 10.08 -16.06 3.36
C LEU A 218 11.00 -17.27 3.24
N ALA A 219 12.32 -17.05 3.27
CA ALA A 219 13.29 -18.15 3.28
C ALA A 219 13.16 -19.06 4.52
N GLU A 220 12.81 -18.51 5.68
CA GLU A 220 12.52 -19.28 6.90
C GLU A 220 11.30 -20.18 6.72
N ILE A 221 10.22 -19.68 6.09
CA ILE A 221 9.02 -20.47 5.77
C ILE A 221 9.40 -21.65 4.84
N ASP A 222 10.13 -21.38 3.76
CA ASP A 222 10.56 -22.43 2.82
C ASP A 222 11.39 -23.53 3.50
N LEU A 223 12.26 -23.16 4.44
CA LEU A 223 13.07 -24.10 5.20
C LEU A 223 12.23 -24.94 6.17
N GLU A 224 11.21 -24.36 6.79
CA GLU A 224 10.28 -25.08 7.67
C GLU A 224 9.42 -26.07 6.88
N GLU A 225 8.85 -25.66 5.75
CA GLU A 225 8.07 -26.53 4.87
C GLU A 225 8.90 -27.71 4.36
N ARG A 226 10.15 -27.47 3.93
CA ARG A 226 11.08 -28.54 3.53
C ARG A 226 11.41 -29.51 4.66
N LYS A 227 11.54 -29.02 5.91
CA LYS A 227 11.76 -29.88 7.07
C LYS A 227 10.54 -30.73 7.40
N ALA A 228 9.34 -30.17 7.27
CA ALA A 228 8.09 -30.89 7.47
C ALA A 228 7.92 -32.00 6.42
N ALA A 229 8.20 -31.71 5.15
CA ALA A 229 8.12 -32.68 4.06
C ALA A 229 9.09 -33.86 4.21
N LYS A 230 10.26 -33.67 4.84
CA LYS A 230 11.23 -34.75 5.12
C LYS A 230 10.86 -35.63 6.31
N LYS A 231 9.90 -35.23 7.15
CA LYS A 231 9.44 -35.99 8.31
C LYS A 231 8.26 -36.91 8.00
N ASN A 232 7.66 -36.77 6.83
CA ASN A 232 6.59 -37.62 6.29
C ASN A 232 7.18 -38.62 5.29
#